data_AF-A0A0T5PHS2-F1
#
_entry.id   AF-A0A0T5PHS2-F1
#
_cell.length_a   1.000
_cell.length_b   1.000
_cell.length_c   1.000
_cell.angle_alpha   90.00
_cell.angle_beta   90.00
_cell.angle_gamma   90.00
#
_symmetry.space_group_name_H-M   'P 1'
#
loop_
_entity.id
_entity.type
_entity.pdbx_description
1 polymer ?
#
loop_
_entity_poly.entity_id
_entity_poly.type
_entity_poly.pdbx_seq_one_letter_code
_entity_poly.pdbx_strand_id
1 'polypeptide(L)'
;ARQFFISGDPRWFRLMDELARHVTDIDIYHTTEDRHEYNHGLFWHTDHYVDAHTSTHRTYSRKNDPTGSGQIGGGPGPEHCYSTGLLYHYVLTGNQESKAAVLELAQWMVYSHEGAGGLLEQLFFIKDLELPKLKALLRGETLACNHYPFTRGTANYINVLLDAHKLEPKKDWLARAEQVIKATFHPEDHITAHNLLDAETGWHYLVLLSSLVSFLRVKAEYQQFDTSYHYTLQCYIHYSRWMLQNEQPFLDNANQLEYPNHTWVAQDLRKAMLLFIAKTLDPVNADAYQTKATFFLNYVVNTLRHSTERQLARLQIILLLVHGPHLSHSLDAKLFNKQDLPQHAQKSRVLTKGKLLRQICKRLLKGLSSFNPAKERAWFKLRLKG
;
A
#
# COMPACT_ATOMS: atom_id res chain seq x y z
N ALA A 1 -16.62 -3.70 -10.70
CA ALA A 1 -15.85 -4.75 -11.39
C ALA A 1 -16.13 -6.16 -10.85
N ARG A 2 -15.53 -6.60 -9.73
CA ARG A 2 -15.63 -8.00 -9.26
C ARG A 2 -17.07 -8.50 -9.10
N GLN A 3 -17.95 -7.70 -8.50
CA GLN A 3 -19.36 -8.08 -8.35
C GLN A 3 -20.08 -8.25 -9.69
N PHE A 4 -19.75 -7.42 -10.69
CA PHE A 4 -20.27 -7.59 -12.05
C PHE A 4 -19.78 -8.89 -12.69
N PHE A 5 -18.48 -9.21 -12.58
CA PHE A 5 -17.94 -10.48 -13.08
C PHE A 5 -18.61 -11.72 -12.47
N ILE A 6 -18.93 -11.67 -11.17
CA ILE A 6 -19.53 -12.81 -10.47
C ILE A 6 -21.02 -12.95 -10.79
N SER A 7 -21.76 -11.84 -10.84
CA SER A 7 -23.23 -11.87 -10.91
C SER A 7 -23.82 -11.58 -12.28
N GLY A 8 -23.07 -10.93 -13.17
CA GLY A 8 -23.60 -10.36 -14.41
C GLY A 8 -24.58 -9.19 -14.22
N ASP A 9 -24.83 -8.73 -12.99
CA ASP A 9 -25.83 -7.71 -12.71
C ASP A 9 -25.36 -6.32 -13.22
N PRO A 10 -26.07 -5.72 -14.19
CA PRO A 10 -25.65 -4.48 -14.84
C PRO A 10 -25.60 -3.27 -13.91
N ARG A 11 -26.23 -3.33 -12.73
CA ARG A 11 -26.12 -2.26 -11.71
C ARG A 11 -24.68 -2.13 -11.21
N TRP A 12 -23.97 -3.24 -11.04
CA TRP A 12 -22.54 -3.22 -10.67
C TRP A 12 -21.63 -2.71 -11.79
N PHE A 13 -22.03 -2.93 -13.04
CA PHE A 13 -21.32 -2.35 -14.19
C PHE A 13 -21.45 -0.84 -14.18
N ARG A 14 -22.68 -0.32 -14.05
CA ARG A 14 -22.95 1.13 -14.00
C ARG A 14 -22.17 1.82 -12.88
N LEU A 15 -22.24 1.28 -11.65
CA LEU A 15 -21.49 1.84 -10.52
C LEU A 15 -19.97 1.84 -10.75
N MET A 16 -19.44 0.81 -11.40
CA MET A 16 -18.02 0.73 -11.73
C MET A 16 -17.62 1.75 -12.80
N ASP A 17 -18.38 1.85 -13.88
CA ASP A 17 -18.09 2.75 -15.01
C ASP A 17 -18.18 4.22 -14.56
N GLU A 18 -19.23 4.59 -13.84
CA GLU A 18 -19.41 5.94 -13.29
C GLU A 18 -18.29 6.30 -12.30
N LEU A 19 -17.89 5.38 -11.42
CA LEU A 19 -16.79 5.61 -10.49
C LEU A 19 -15.44 5.73 -11.22
N ALA A 20 -15.16 4.86 -12.20
CA ALA A 20 -13.91 4.92 -12.95
C ALA A 20 -13.77 6.27 -13.67
N ARG A 21 -14.85 6.76 -14.28
CA ARG A 21 -14.89 8.10 -14.90
C ARG A 21 -14.69 9.21 -13.89
N HIS A 22 -15.33 9.15 -12.71
CA HIS A 22 -15.09 10.15 -11.67
C HIS A 22 -13.63 10.20 -11.24
N VAL A 23 -13.02 9.04 -10.97
CA VAL A 23 -11.63 8.96 -10.53
C VAL A 23 -10.69 9.50 -11.62
N THR A 24 -10.90 9.10 -12.87
CA THR A 24 -10.08 9.59 -13.99
C THR A 24 -10.29 11.08 -14.24
N ASP A 25 -11.52 11.55 -14.38
CA ASP A 25 -11.79 12.93 -14.81
C ASP A 25 -11.60 13.97 -13.70
N ILE A 26 -11.86 13.60 -12.43
CA ILE A 26 -11.97 14.53 -11.30
C ILE A 26 -10.85 14.33 -10.27
N ASP A 27 -10.62 13.10 -9.82
CA ASP A 27 -9.71 12.82 -8.70
C ASP A 27 -8.24 12.86 -9.14
N ILE A 28 -7.94 12.42 -10.37
CA ILE A 28 -6.57 12.41 -10.89
C ILE A 28 -6.20 13.77 -11.47
N TYR A 29 -5.05 14.29 -11.07
CA TYR A 29 -4.57 15.59 -11.52
C TYR A 29 -3.72 15.47 -12.79
N HIS A 30 -4.38 15.49 -13.95
CA HIS A 30 -3.74 15.40 -15.27
C HIS A 30 -2.99 16.69 -15.67
N THR A 31 -1.88 17.00 -14.97
CA THR A 31 -0.95 18.06 -15.32
C THR A 31 0.50 17.58 -15.27
N THR A 32 1.36 18.25 -16.04
CA THR A 32 2.81 18.12 -15.97
C THR A 32 3.50 19.42 -15.54
N GLU A 33 2.71 20.43 -15.16
CA GLU A 33 3.20 21.79 -14.89
C GLU A 33 3.47 22.07 -13.41
N ASP A 34 3.19 21.11 -12.52
CA ASP A 34 3.38 21.21 -11.08
C ASP A 34 4.60 20.39 -10.61
N ARG A 35 4.79 20.27 -9.29
CA ARG A 35 5.77 19.40 -8.66
C ARG A 35 5.51 17.94 -9.04
N HIS A 36 6.56 17.14 -9.13
CA HIS A 36 6.45 15.72 -9.53
C HIS A 36 5.58 14.90 -8.58
N GLU A 37 5.54 15.28 -7.30
CA GLU A 37 4.71 14.67 -6.27
C GLU A 37 3.22 15.03 -6.41
N TYR A 38 2.88 16.00 -7.28
CA TYR A 38 1.51 16.44 -7.56
C TYR A 38 1.03 16.00 -8.94
N ASN A 39 1.89 16.13 -9.95
CA ASN A 39 1.58 15.75 -11.33
C ASN A 39 1.07 14.32 -11.41
N HIS A 40 -0.10 14.14 -12.02
CA HIS A 40 -0.79 12.84 -12.19
C HIS A 40 -1.18 12.15 -10.88
N GLY A 41 -1.13 12.88 -9.76
CA GLY A 41 -1.48 12.35 -8.45
C GLY A 41 -2.99 12.23 -8.26
N LEU A 42 -3.39 11.20 -7.52
CA LEU A 42 -4.77 11.02 -7.07
C LEU A 42 -5.01 11.93 -5.86
N PHE A 43 -5.80 12.97 -6.06
CA PHE A 43 -6.32 13.80 -4.97
C PHE A 43 -7.32 13.00 -4.17
N TRP A 44 -7.23 13.17 -2.86
CA TRP A 44 -8.16 12.58 -1.93
C TRP A 44 -8.98 13.65 -1.23
N HIS A 45 -9.91 13.25 -0.37
CA HIS A 45 -10.82 14.19 0.29
C HIS A 45 -10.03 15.28 1.06
N THR A 46 -10.68 16.43 1.25
CA THR A 46 -10.22 17.51 2.12
C THR A 46 -10.03 17.05 3.58
N ASP A 47 -9.73 17.98 4.50
CA ASP A 47 -9.51 17.71 5.91
C ASP A 47 -10.52 16.74 6.52
N HIS A 48 -9.98 15.82 7.31
CA HIS A 48 -10.74 14.83 8.04
C HIS A 48 -11.38 15.42 9.29
N TYR A 49 -12.63 15.01 9.58
CA TYR A 49 -13.29 15.21 10.88
C TYR A 49 -13.49 16.67 11.31
N VAL A 50 -13.46 17.59 10.35
CA VAL A 50 -13.75 19.01 10.55
C VAL A 50 -14.84 19.46 9.57
N ASP A 51 -15.45 20.60 9.87
CA ASP A 51 -16.41 21.22 8.94
C ASP A 51 -15.73 21.54 7.62
N ALA A 52 -16.43 21.25 6.51
CA ALA A 52 -15.87 21.48 5.17
C ALA A 52 -15.53 22.95 4.92
N HIS A 53 -16.23 23.90 5.56
CA HIS A 53 -16.05 25.35 5.39
C HIS A 53 -15.95 25.77 3.91
N THR A 54 -14.79 26.25 3.43
CA THR A 54 -14.56 26.63 2.03
C THR A 54 -13.71 25.61 1.26
N SER A 55 -13.62 24.38 1.77
CA SER A 55 -12.87 23.31 1.11
C SER A 55 -13.48 23.01 -0.26
N THR A 56 -12.63 22.67 -1.22
CA THR A 56 -13.05 22.09 -2.50
C THR A 56 -12.59 20.63 -2.55
N HIS A 57 -12.92 19.91 -3.62
CA HIS A 57 -12.47 18.53 -3.78
C HIS A 57 -10.94 18.37 -3.69
N ARG A 58 -10.15 19.40 -4.09
CA ARG A 58 -8.69 19.33 -4.17
C ARG A 58 -7.94 20.09 -3.09
N THR A 59 -8.62 20.79 -2.19
CA THR A 59 -7.93 21.61 -1.17
C THR A 59 -8.79 21.85 0.06
N TYR A 60 -8.12 22.11 1.17
CA TYR A 60 -8.75 22.40 2.45
C TYR A 60 -9.11 23.87 2.62
N SER A 61 -10.02 24.10 3.55
CA SER A 61 -10.45 25.44 3.94
C SER A 61 -9.34 26.14 4.72
N ARG A 62 -9.07 27.41 4.40
CA ARG A 62 -8.19 28.27 5.23
C ARG A 62 -8.71 28.48 6.66
N LYS A 63 -9.99 28.18 6.90
CA LYS A 63 -10.60 28.23 8.24
C LYS A 63 -10.30 27.00 9.08
N ASN A 64 -9.87 25.90 8.46
CA ASN A 64 -9.38 24.74 9.17
C ASN A 64 -7.95 25.04 9.63
N ASP A 65 -7.68 24.83 10.92
CA ASP A 65 -6.37 25.08 11.48
C ASP A 65 -5.37 24.00 11.00
N PRO A 66 -4.33 24.36 10.20
CA PRO A 66 -3.34 23.40 9.76
C PRO A 66 -2.42 22.90 10.89
N THR A 67 -2.56 23.43 12.12
CA THR A 67 -1.76 23.03 13.29
C THR A 67 -2.50 22.09 14.27
N GLY A 68 -3.78 21.83 14.03
CA GLY A 68 -4.55 20.84 14.78
C GLY A 68 -4.07 19.40 14.50
N SER A 69 -4.29 18.48 15.44
CA SER A 69 -3.91 17.06 15.33
C SER A 69 -4.64 16.26 14.23
N GLY A 70 -5.44 16.92 13.39
CA GLY A 70 -6.15 16.31 12.28
C GLY A 70 -5.23 16.05 11.08
N GLN A 71 -5.47 14.96 10.36
CA GLN A 71 -4.84 14.72 9.06
C GLN A 71 -5.21 15.87 8.09
N ILE A 72 -4.24 16.73 7.80
CA ILE A 72 -4.39 17.82 6.82
C ILE A 72 -4.57 17.18 5.44
N GLY A 73 -5.71 17.41 4.82
CA GLY A 73 -6.05 16.90 3.49
C GLY A 73 -5.50 17.79 2.37
N GLY A 74 -6.11 17.71 1.18
CA GLY A 74 -5.94 18.74 0.14
C GLY A 74 -4.69 18.64 -0.75
N GLY A 75 -4.20 17.42 -0.97
CA GLY A 75 -3.19 17.12 -1.98
C GLY A 75 -3.21 15.63 -2.35
N PRO A 76 -2.42 15.21 -3.35
CA PRO A 76 -2.32 13.80 -3.68
C PRO A 76 -1.76 12.97 -2.52
N GLY A 77 -2.44 11.87 -2.21
CA GLY A 77 -2.11 11.03 -1.04
C GLY A 77 -1.74 9.61 -1.45
N PRO A 78 -0.47 9.17 -1.32
CA PRO A 78 -0.06 7.79 -1.62
C PRO A 78 -0.89 6.73 -0.89
N GLU A 79 -1.32 7.07 0.33
CA GLU A 79 -2.19 6.29 1.20
C GLU A 79 -3.59 5.99 0.59
N HIS A 80 -3.93 6.62 -0.55
CA HIS A 80 -5.21 6.51 -1.27
C HIS A 80 -5.08 6.13 -2.74
N CYS A 81 -3.89 5.72 -3.21
CA CYS A 81 -3.68 5.30 -4.59
C CYS A 81 -4.36 3.95 -4.90
N TYR A 82 -5.63 3.96 -5.33
CA TYR A 82 -6.42 2.76 -5.62
C TYR A 82 -6.51 2.46 -7.14
N SER A 83 -5.48 1.81 -7.69
CA SER A 83 -5.38 1.52 -9.14
C SER A 83 -6.18 0.32 -9.64
N THR A 84 -6.39 -0.70 -8.80
CA THR A 84 -6.90 -2.01 -9.27
C THR A 84 -8.32 -1.94 -9.85
N GLY A 85 -9.14 -1.00 -9.35
CA GLY A 85 -10.47 -0.75 -9.90
C GLY A 85 -10.41 -0.28 -11.36
N LEU A 86 -9.50 0.65 -11.67
CA LEU A 86 -9.26 1.18 -13.02
C LEU A 86 -8.68 0.11 -13.95
N LEU A 87 -7.77 -0.74 -13.45
CA LEU A 87 -7.28 -1.89 -14.21
C LEU A 87 -8.43 -2.80 -14.64
N TYR A 88 -9.30 -3.19 -13.69
CA TYR A 88 -10.45 -4.03 -14.03
C TYR A 88 -11.44 -3.34 -14.95
N HIS A 89 -11.64 -2.04 -14.79
CA HIS A 89 -12.47 -1.26 -15.70
C HIS A 89 -11.95 -1.36 -17.13
N TYR A 90 -10.65 -1.10 -17.35
CA TYR A 90 -10.01 -1.24 -18.65
C TYR A 90 -10.15 -2.66 -19.23
N VAL A 91 -9.88 -3.70 -18.43
CA VAL A 91 -9.98 -5.10 -18.91
C VAL A 91 -11.40 -5.45 -19.34
N LEU A 92 -12.42 -4.89 -18.67
CA LEU A 92 -13.83 -5.13 -18.99
C LEU A 92 -14.33 -4.34 -20.19
N THR A 93 -13.90 -3.09 -20.35
CA THR A 93 -14.53 -2.14 -21.30
C THR A 93 -13.62 -1.74 -22.46
N GLY A 94 -12.32 -1.98 -22.35
CA GLY A 94 -11.32 -1.47 -23.29
C GLY A 94 -11.04 0.04 -23.16
N ASN A 95 -11.58 0.71 -22.12
CA ASN A 95 -11.42 2.16 -21.92
C ASN A 95 -9.94 2.54 -21.73
N GLN A 96 -9.38 3.28 -22.70
CA GLN A 96 -7.96 3.63 -22.71
C GLN A 96 -7.57 4.65 -21.64
N GLU A 97 -8.50 5.49 -21.19
CA GLU A 97 -8.25 6.49 -20.15
C GLU A 97 -8.02 5.81 -18.80
N SER A 98 -8.78 4.75 -18.49
CA SER A 98 -8.54 3.92 -17.31
C SER A 98 -7.19 3.20 -17.35
N LYS A 99 -6.77 2.73 -18.54
CA LYS A 99 -5.41 2.17 -18.72
C LYS A 99 -4.35 3.24 -18.46
N ALA A 100 -4.50 4.41 -19.07
CA ALA A 100 -3.57 5.53 -18.91
C ALA A 100 -3.48 5.96 -17.45
N ALA A 101 -4.62 6.10 -16.77
CA ALA A 101 -4.70 6.45 -15.36
C ALA A 101 -3.92 5.48 -14.45
N VAL A 102 -4.00 4.16 -14.68
CA VAL A 102 -3.19 3.19 -13.90
C VAL A 102 -1.69 3.42 -14.08
N LEU A 103 -1.24 3.65 -15.32
CA LEU A 103 0.18 3.85 -15.63
C LEU A 103 0.69 5.20 -15.11
N GLU A 104 -0.14 6.24 -15.21
CA GLU A 104 0.13 7.56 -14.66
C GLU A 104 0.25 7.52 -13.13
N LEU A 105 -0.67 6.84 -12.44
CA LEU A 105 -0.59 6.63 -10.99
C LEU A 105 0.64 5.82 -10.60
N ALA A 106 1.03 4.79 -11.38
CA ALA A 106 2.24 4.04 -11.13
C ALA A 106 3.49 4.95 -11.19
N GLN A 107 3.56 5.79 -12.22
CA GLN A 107 4.68 6.71 -12.40
C GLN A 107 4.68 7.83 -11.34
N TRP A 108 3.51 8.34 -10.96
CA TRP A 108 3.37 9.29 -9.85
C TRP A 108 3.84 8.67 -8.53
N MET A 109 3.44 7.45 -8.21
CA MET A 109 3.88 6.77 -6.98
C MET A 109 5.39 6.51 -6.96
N VAL A 110 6.01 6.24 -8.11
CA VAL A 110 7.48 6.22 -8.24
C VAL A 110 8.07 7.58 -7.88
N TYR A 111 7.55 8.68 -8.43
CA TYR A 111 8.07 10.01 -8.12
C TYR A 111 7.87 10.39 -6.65
N SER A 112 6.70 10.10 -6.09
CA SER A 112 6.36 10.43 -4.70
C SER A 112 7.23 9.69 -3.67
N HIS A 113 7.72 8.49 -3.98
CA HIS A 113 8.57 7.73 -3.05
C HIS A 113 10.07 7.80 -3.38
N GLU A 114 10.44 7.86 -4.66
CA GLU A 114 11.83 7.71 -5.10
C GLU A 114 12.43 9.00 -5.69
N GLY A 115 11.59 9.99 -5.98
CA GLY A 115 11.95 11.23 -6.67
C GLY A 115 12.07 11.09 -8.18
N ALA A 116 12.10 12.24 -8.88
CA ALA A 116 12.31 12.30 -10.33
C ALA A 116 13.77 12.09 -10.76
N GLY A 117 14.71 12.13 -9.81
CA GLY A 117 16.12 11.83 -10.02
C GLY A 117 17.01 13.04 -10.28
N GLY A 118 16.50 14.27 -10.29
CA GLY A 118 17.28 15.49 -10.52
C GLY A 118 18.38 15.70 -9.47
N LEU A 119 19.47 16.37 -9.83
CA LEU A 119 20.62 16.58 -8.93
C LEU A 119 20.22 17.38 -7.68
N LEU A 120 19.48 18.48 -7.84
CA LEU A 120 19.05 19.30 -6.70
C LEU A 120 18.12 18.51 -5.76
N GLU A 121 17.24 17.69 -6.33
CA GLU A 121 16.37 16.80 -5.58
C GLU A 121 17.16 15.75 -4.79
N GLN A 122 18.16 15.10 -5.41
CA GLN A 122 18.99 14.12 -4.72
C GLN A 122 19.82 14.77 -3.60
N LEU A 123 20.33 15.98 -3.81
CA LEU A 123 21.02 16.75 -2.76
C LEU A 123 20.07 17.09 -1.59
N PHE A 124 18.83 17.47 -1.89
CA PHE A 124 17.80 17.72 -0.88
C PHE A 124 17.50 16.45 -0.07
N PHE A 125 17.29 15.31 -0.73
CA PHE A 125 17.08 14.02 -0.06
C PHE A 125 18.27 13.62 0.83
N ILE A 126 19.50 13.82 0.35
CA ILE A 126 20.69 13.53 1.16
C ILE A 126 20.71 14.41 2.41
N LYS A 127 20.41 15.72 2.27
CA LYS A 127 20.37 16.65 3.40
C LYS A 127 19.34 16.26 4.44
N ASP A 128 18.12 15.94 4.01
CA ASP A 128 16.97 15.81 4.91
C ASP A 128 16.73 14.40 5.42
N LEU A 129 17.13 13.36 4.67
CA LEU A 129 16.93 11.98 5.09
C LEU A 129 18.23 11.27 5.47
N GLU A 130 19.29 11.40 4.66
CA GLU A 130 20.48 10.57 4.85
C GLU A 130 21.50 11.16 5.83
N LEU A 131 21.68 12.49 5.88
CA LEU A 131 22.57 13.13 6.86
C LEU A 131 22.10 12.93 8.31
N PRO A 132 20.80 13.05 8.66
CA PRO A 132 20.34 12.73 10.01
C PRO A 132 20.62 11.27 10.40
N LYS A 133 20.39 10.32 9.48
CA LYS A 133 20.72 8.90 9.70
C LYS A 133 22.21 8.69 9.89
N LEU A 134 23.05 9.37 9.11
CA LEU A 134 24.50 9.29 9.26
C LEU A 134 24.94 9.81 10.64
N LYS A 135 24.39 10.95 11.09
CA LYS A 135 24.66 11.50 12.43
C LYS A 135 24.25 10.51 13.53
N ALA A 136 23.08 9.90 13.42
CA ALA A 136 22.61 8.87 14.35
C ALA A 136 23.55 7.65 14.39
N LEU A 137 23.98 7.13 13.24
CA LEU A 137 24.95 6.04 13.16
C LEU A 137 26.34 6.43 13.73
N LEU A 138 26.74 7.70 13.60
CA LEU A 138 27.98 8.20 14.20
C LEU A 138 27.88 8.31 15.72
N ARG A 139 26.68 8.56 16.28
CA ARG A 139 26.39 8.50 17.72
C ARG A 139 26.25 7.08 18.28
N GLY A 140 26.35 6.05 17.43
CA GLY A 140 26.23 4.65 17.84
C GLY A 140 24.79 4.13 17.88
N GLU A 141 23.82 4.87 17.35
CA GLU A 141 22.43 4.41 17.26
C GLU A 141 22.29 3.26 16.26
N THR A 142 21.43 2.30 16.57
CA THR A 142 21.10 1.19 15.68
C THR A 142 19.86 1.56 14.87
N LEU A 143 20.02 1.71 13.55
CA LEU A 143 18.91 2.04 12.65
C LEU A 143 18.52 0.83 11.81
N ALA A 144 17.21 0.65 11.62
CA ALA A 144 16.69 -0.30 10.64
C ALA A 144 17.11 0.14 9.23
N CYS A 145 17.37 -0.84 8.35
CA CYS A 145 17.73 -0.59 6.96
C CYS A 145 16.51 -0.35 6.04
N ASN A 146 15.31 -0.21 6.61
CA ASN A 146 14.07 -0.08 5.83
C ASN A 146 14.05 1.27 5.12
N HIS A 147 13.77 1.24 3.82
CA HIS A 147 13.75 2.43 2.97
C HIS A 147 12.36 3.06 2.91
N TYR A 148 11.33 2.21 2.89
CA TYR A 148 9.93 2.64 2.79
C TYR A 148 9.24 2.52 4.15
N PRO A 149 8.31 3.44 4.47
CA PRO A 149 7.57 3.41 5.72
C PRO A 149 6.56 2.25 5.71
N PHE A 150 6.20 1.79 6.90
CA PHE A 150 5.28 0.67 7.09
C PHE A 150 3.81 1.17 7.10
N THR A 151 3.35 1.73 5.98
CA THR A 151 2.03 2.37 5.84
C THR A 151 1.21 1.77 4.70
N ARG A 152 -0.09 2.11 4.62
CA ARG A 152 -0.96 1.68 3.50
C ARG A 152 -0.53 2.34 2.18
N GLY A 153 0.20 3.46 2.20
CA GLY A 153 0.80 4.10 1.03
C GLY A 153 1.86 3.23 0.37
N THR A 154 2.76 2.62 1.15
CA THR A 154 3.72 1.63 0.62
C THR A 154 2.99 0.40 0.05
N ALA A 155 1.88 -0.04 0.67
CA ALA A 155 1.06 -1.14 0.14
C ALA A 155 0.43 -0.78 -1.21
N ASN A 156 -0.13 0.42 -1.31
CA ASN A 156 -0.69 0.93 -2.57
C ASN A 156 0.40 1.10 -3.63
N TYR A 157 1.62 1.48 -3.25
CA TYR A 157 2.74 1.55 -4.17
C TYR A 157 3.05 0.18 -4.78
N ILE A 158 3.14 -0.86 -3.95
CA ILE A 158 3.33 -2.23 -4.44
C ILE A 158 2.18 -2.62 -5.38
N ASN A 159 0.93 -2.37 -4.98
CA ASN A 159 -0.24 -2.75 -5.79
C ASN A 159 -0.28 -2.05 -7.14
N VAL A 160 0.00 -0.74 -7.22
CA VAL A 160 -0.03 -0.02 -8.50
C VAL A 160 1.09 -0.47 -9.44
N LEU A 161 2.26 -0.85 -8.90
CA LEU A 161 3.34 -1.46 -9.69
C LEU A 161 2.90 -2.82 -10.26
N LEU A 162 2.19 -3.64 -9.46
CA LEU A 162 1.64 -4.91 -9.94
C LEU A 162 0.55 -4.71 -11.01
N ASP A 163 -0.31 -3.71 -10.84
CA ASP A 163 -1.33 -3.37 -11.82
C ASP A 163 -0.71 -2.85 -13.13
N ALA A 164 0.31 -1.99 -13.04
CA ALA A 164 1.07 -1.53 -14.20
C ALA A 164 1.81 -2.67 -14.90
N HIS A 165 2.36 -3.64 -14.15
CA HIS A 165 2.97 -4.84 -14.73
C HIS A 165 1.98 -5.66 -15.56
N LYS A 166 0.72 -5.79 -15.10
CA LYS A 166 -0.32 -6.50 -15.87
C LYS A 166 -0.65 -5.80 -17.20
N LEU A 167 -0.53 -4.48 -17.26
CA LEU A 167 -0.76 -3.69 -18.48
C LEU A 167 0.46 -3.64 -19.41
N GLU A 168 1.67 -3.60 -18.83
CA GLU A 168 2.94 -3.47 -19.53
C GLU A 168 4.00 -4.44 -18.98
N PRO A 169 3.85 -5.77 -19.21
CA PRO A 169 4.69 -6.79 -18.57
C PRO A 169 6.17 -6.74 -18.99
N LYS A 170 6.47 -6.08 -20.11
CA LYS A 170 7.83 -5.89 -20.63
C LYS A 170 8.62 -4.79 -19.92
N LYS A 171 7.97 -3.98 -19.07
CA LYS A 171 8.64 -2.95 -18.26
C LYS A 171 9.01 -3.51 -16.89
N ASP A 172 9.95 -2.84 -16.21
CA ASP A 172 10.52 -3.26 -14.92
C ASP A 172 9.59 -3.06 -13.71
N TRP A 173 8.27 -2.99 -13.91
CA TRP A 173 7.30 -2.73 -12.84
C TRP A 173 7.33 -3.81 -11.75
N LEU A 174 7.35 -5.09 -12.14
CA LEU A 174 7.41 -6.20 -11.20
C LEU A 174 8.74 -6.23 -10.44
N ALA A 175 9.86 -6.02 -11.14
CA ALA A 175 11.18 -5.95 -10.52
C ALA A 175 11.28 -4.78 -9.52
N ARG A 176 10.60 -3.66 -9.80
CA ARG A 176 10.50 -2.55 -8.85
C ARG A 176 9.68 -2.92 -7.61
N ALA A 177 8.54 -3.59 -7.79
CA ALA A 177 7.75 -4.09 -6.65
C ALA A 177 8.59 -5.01 -5.74
N GLU A 178 9.42 -5.89 -6.32
CA GLU A 178 10.38 -6.71 -5.56
C GLU A 178 11.36 -5.87 -4.73
N GLN A 179 11.88 -4.78 -5.30
CA GLN A 179 12.79 -3.88 -4.61
C GLN A 179 12.11 -3.16 -3.44
N VAL A 180 10.87 -2.71 -3.64
CA VAL A 180 10.06 -2.09 -2.58
C VAL A 180 9.83 -3.08 -1.44
N ILE A 181 9.41 -4.31 -1.74
CA ILE A 181 9.20 -5.36 -0.73
C ILE A 181 10.49 -5.65 0.05
N LYS A 182 11.62 -5.89 -0.65
CA LYS A 182 12.94 -6.16 -0.03
C LYS A 182 13.51 -5.00 0.78
N ALA A 183 12.97 -3.80 0.61
CA ALA A 183 13.36 -2.61 1.34
C ALA A 183 12.34 -2.20 2.41
N THR A 184 11.25 -2.96 2.56
CA THR A 184 10.18 -2.72 3.54
C THR A 184 10.08 -3.87 4.57
N PHE A 185 10.19 -5.11 4.10
CA PHE A 185 10.02 -6.33 4.90
C PHE A 185 11.33 -7.11 5.03
N HIS A 186 11.40 -7.93 6.06
CA HIS A 186 12.42 -8.94 6.27
C HIS A 186 11.85 -10.23 6.89
N PRO A 187 12.34 -11.42 6.50
CA PRO A 187 11.95 -12.69 7.15
C PRO A 187 12.27 -12.78 8.65
N GLU A 188 13.19 -11.95 9.13
CA GLU A 188 13.63 -11.87 10.54
C GLU A 188 13.26 -10.52 11.18
N ASP A 189 12.21 -9.85 10.69
CA ASP A 189 11.77 -8.59 11.31
C ASP A 189 11.41 -8.81 12.78
N HIS A 190 11.82 -7.86 13.63
CA HIS A 190 11.39 -7.84 15.02
C HIS A 190 9.99 -7.19 15.09
N ILE A 191 8.96 -7.98 14.80
CA ILE A 191 7.59 -7.50 14.56
C ILE A 191 7.06 -6.62 15.70
N THR A 192 7.37 -6.96 16.95
CA THR A 192 6.94 -6.22 18.15
C THR A 192 7.46 -4.78 18.19
N ALA A 193 8.58 -4.46 17.53
CA ALA A 193 9.06 -3.07 17.44
C ALA A 193 8.19 -2.17 16.55
N HIS A 194 7.29 -2.73 15.74
CA HIS A 194 6.37 -1.94 14.92
C HIS A 194 5.09 -1.52 15.63
N ASN A 195 4.87 -1.95 16.88
CA ASN A 195 3.65 -1.64 17.66
C ASN A 195 2.34 -1.95 16.89
N LEU A 196 2.28 -3.08 16.18
CA LEU A 196 1.19 -3.41 15.26
C LEU A 196 -0.19 -3.59 15.92
N LEU A 197 -0.24 -3.79 17.24
CA LEU A 197 -1.48 -3.92 18.01
C LEU A 197 -2.11 -2.58 18.40
N ASP A 198 -1.44 -1.46 18.13
CA ASP A 198 -2.06 -0.14 18.22
C ASP A 198 -3.21 -0.06 17.20
N ALA A 199 -4.43 0.07 17.69
CA ALA A 199 -5.61 -0.05 16.84
C ALA A 199 -5.70 1.09 15.81
N GLU A 200 -5.27 2.30 16.17
CA GLU A 200 -5.41 3.52 15.35
C GLU A 200 -4.33 3.59 14.25
N THR A 201 -3.09 3.24 14.57
CA THR A 201 -1.93 3.42 13.68
C THR A 201 -1.39 2.11 13.11
N GLY A 202 -1.55 1.00 13.84
CA GLY A 202 -1.00 -0.30 13.48
C GLY A 202 -1.72 -0.98 12.32
N TRP A 203 -3.03 -0.81 12.19
CA TRP A 203 -3.88 -1.57 11.25
C TRP A 203 -3.43 -1.53 9.77
N HIS A 204 -2.68 -0.50 9.37
CA HIS A 204 -2.11 -0.36 8.03
C HIS A 204 -1.30 -1.58 7.58
N TYR A 205 -0.68 -2.31 8.52
CA TYR A 205 0.10 -3.50 8.18
C TYR A 205 -0.74 -4.60 7.50
N LEU A 206 -2.04 -4.68 7.81
CA LEU A 206 -2.93 -5.64 7.16
C LEU A 206 -3.07 -5.35 5.67
N VAL A 207 -3.07 -4.07 5.28
CA VAL A 207 -3.09 -3.64 3.88
C VAL A 207 -1.77 -4.00 3.20
N LEU A 208 -0.65 -3.77 3.89
CA LEU A 208 0.67 -4.16 3.46
C LEU A 208 0.80 -5.67 3.20
N LEU A 209 0.36 -6.52 4.15
CA LEU A 209 0.38 -7.97 3.95
C LEU A 209 -0.50 -8.41 2.78
N SER A 210 -1.61 -7.71 2.53
CA SER A 210 -2.45 -7.96 1.35
C SER A 210 -1.70 -7.67 0.04
N SER A 211 -0.79 -6.69 0.02
CA SER A 211 0.07 -6.41 -1.14
C SER A 211 1.13 -7.50 -1.37
N LEU A 212 1.66 -8.12 -0.30
CA LEU A 212 2.58 -9.26 -0.42
C LEU A 212 1.87 -10.47 -1.05
N VAL A 213 0.63 -10.75 -0.63
CA VAL A 213 -0.19 -11.80 -1.26
C VAL A 213 -0.42 -11.50 -2.74
N SER A 214 -0.70 -10.24 -3.08
CA SER A 214 -0.91 -9.83 -4.48
C SER A 214 0.36 -10.04 -5.31
N PHE A 215 1.54 -9.72 -4.77
CA PHE A 215 2.82 -9.99 -5.41
C PHE A 215 3.06 -11.48 -5.62
N LEU A 216 2.88 -12.30 -4.57
CA LEU A 216 3.01 -13.77 -4.66
C LEU A 216 2.07 -14.36 -5.70
N ARG A 217 0.83 -13.88 -5.76
CA ARG A 217 -0.16 -14.30 -6.74
C ARG A 217 0.29 -14.00 -8.18
N VAL A 218 0.76 -12.78 -8.44
CA VAL A 218 1.30 -12.41 -9.76
C VAL A 218 2.47 -13.32 -10.14
N LYS A 219 3.46 -13.49 -9.26
CA LYS A 219 4.61 -14.38 -9.54
C LYS A 219 4.17 -15.82 -9.82
N ALA A 220 3.21 -16.34 -9.05
CA ALA A 220 2.68 -17.69 -9.22
C ALA A 220 1.89 -17.86 -10.54
N GLU A 221 1.12 -16.85 -10.97
CA GLU A 221 0.45 -16.82 -12.28
C GLU A 221 1.45 -16.97 -13.45
N TYR A 222 2.65 -16.41 -13.31
CA TYR A 222 3.76 -16.56 -14.27
C TYR A 222 4.68 -17.76 -13.98
N GLN A 223 4.35 -18.62 -13.01
CA GLN A 223 5.18 -19.74 -12.55
C GLN A 223 6.62 -19.33 -12.12
N GLN A 224 6.77 -18.09 -11.63
CA GLN A 224 8.06 -17.52 -11.19
C GLN A 224 8.30 -17.76 -9.70
N PHE A 225 8.74 -18.97 -9.35
CA PHE A 225 9.11 -19.36 -7.99
C PHE A 225 10.61 -19.13 -7.73
N ASP A 226 11.05 -17.88 -7.85
CA ASP A 226 12.46 -17.50 -7.68
C ASP A 226 12.77 -17.01 -6.25
N THR A 227 14.00 -16.55 -6.02
CA THR A 227 14.43 -16.02 -4.73
C THR A 227 13.55 -14.88 -4.22
N SER A 228 12.98 -14.04 -5.09
CA SER A 228 12.10 -12.94 -4.69
C SER A 228 10.75 -13.44 -4.19
N TYR A 229 10.21 -14.48 -4.84
CA TYR A 229 9.00 -15.17 -4.41
C TYR A 229 9.18 -15.78 -3.03
N HIS A 230 10.23 -16.59 -2.85
CA HIS A 230 10.49 -17.24 -1.56
C HIS A 230 10.79 -16.25 -0.45
N TYR A 231 11.52 -15.17 -0.74
CA TYR A 231 11.75 -14.08 0.22
C TYR A 231 10.43 -13.46 0.69
N THR A 232 9.56 -13.12 -0.25
CA THR A 232 8.26 -12.49 0.07
C THR A 232 7.35 -13.45 0.81
N LEU A 233 7.37 -14.73 0.46
CA LEU A 233 6.64 -15.79 1.14
C LEU A 233 7.10 -15.93 2.59
N GLN A 234 8.41 -15.93 2.84
CA GLN A 234 8.96 -16.00 4.20
C GLN A 234 8.57 -14.78 5.05
N CYS A 235 8.63 -13.57 4.48
CA CYS A 235 8.13 -12.37 5.15
C CYS A 235 6.64 -12.54 5.50
N TYR A 236 5.82 -12.94 4.53
CA TYR A 236 4.38 -13.11 4.76
C TYR A 236 4.09 -14.14 5.85
N ILE A 237 4.75 -15.30 5.84
CA ILE A 237 4.58 -16.37 6.85
C ILE A 237 5.01 -15.89 8.24
N HIS A 238 6.12 -15.17 8.34
CA HIS A 238 6.61 -14.63 9.61
C HIS A 238 5.56 -13.72 10.27
N TYR A 239 5.01 -12.79 9.49
CA TYR A 239 3.94 -11.90 9.96
C TYR A 239 2.63 -12.64 10.20
N SER A 240 2.23 -13.60 9.35
CA SER A 240 0.98 -14.34 9.57
C SER A 240 1.03 -15.22 10.82
N ARG A 241 2.19 -15.82 11.15
CA ARG A 241 2.38 -16.55 12.41
C ARG A 241 2.27 -15.63 13.62
N TRP A 242 2.83 -14.43 13.54
CA TRP A 242 2.65 -13.42 14.58
C TRP A 242 1.17 -13.01 14.72
N MET A 243 0.46 -12.78 13.59
CA MET A 243 -0.97 -12.46 13.61
C MET A 243 -1.79 -13.55 14.30
N LEU A 244 -1.52 -14.82 13.99
CA LEU A 244 -2.23 -15.97 14.57
C LEU A 244 -2.20 -15.95 16.11
N GLN A 245 -1.09 -15.51 16.69
CA GLN A 245 -0.87 -15.49 18.14
C GLN A 245 -1.36 -14.19 18.82
N ASN A 246 -1.29 -13.05 18.13
CA ASN A 246 -1.41 -11.74 18.78
C ASN A 246 -2.70 -10.98 18.41
N GLU A 247 -3.29 -11.23 17.23
CA GLU A 247 -4.41 -10.43 16.75
C GLU A 247 -5.71 -10.67 17.52
N GLN A 248 -6.44 -9.58 17.75
CA GLN A 248 -7.75 -9.52 18.39
C GLN A 248 -8.66 -8.54 17.64
N PRO A 249 -10.00 -8.60 17.81
CA PRO A 249 -10.91 -7.60 17.28
C PRO A 249 -10.50 -6.17 17.64
N PHE A 250 -10.63 -5.22 16.71
CA PHE A 250 -10.23 -3.83 16.96
C PHE A 250 -11.02 -3.18 18.09
N LEU A 251 -12.32 -3.49 18.20
CA LEU A 251 -13.19 -2.91 19.22
C LEU A 251 -12.93 -3.44 20.64
N ASP A 252 -12.11 -4.48 20.81
CA ASP A 252 -11.66 -4.91 22.14
C ASP A 252 -10.74 -3.85 22.78
N ASN A 253 -10.13 -2.97 21.97
CA ASN A 253 -9.32 -1.83 22.39
C ASN A 253 -9.92 -0.50 21.92
N ALA A 254 -11.25 -0.37 22.00
CA ALA A 254 -11.99 0.80 21.51
C ALA A 254 -11.51 2.15 22.09
N ASN A 255 -10.89 2.15 23.26
CA ASN A 255 -10.33 3.34 23.91
C ASN A 255 -9.09 3.92 23.19
N GLN A 256 -8.43 3.15 22.33
CA GLN A 256 -7.32 3.62 21.50
C GLN A 256 -7.81 4.34 20.23
N LEU A 257 -9.07 4.12 19.86
CA LEU A 257 -9.62 4.59 18.60
C LEU A 257 -10.13 6.01 18.74
N GLU A 258 -9.83 6.86 17.77
CA GLU A 258 -10.42 8.21 17.69
C GLU A 258 -11.95 8.11 17.52
N TYR A 259 -12.39 7.16 16.69
CA TYR A 259 -13.80 6.88 16.44
C TYR A 259 -14.09 5.36 16.50
N PRO A 260 -14.51 4.84 17.67
CA PRO A 260 -14.84 3.42 17.83
C PRO A 260 -16.22 3.10 17.24
N ASN A 261 -16.27 2.89 15.92
CA ASN A 261 -17.50 2.52 15.18
C ASN A 261 -17.34 1.19 14.41
N HIS A 262 -18.41 0.72 13.78
CA HIS A 262 -18.42 -0.59 13.12
C HIS A 262 -17.61 -0.65 11.82
N THR A 263 -17.01 0.47 11.37
CA THR A 263 -15.97 0.44 10.32
C THR A 263 -14.82 -0.46 10.74
N TRP A 264 -14.41 -0.41 12.01
CA TRP A 264 -13.32 -1.23 12.54
C TRP A 264 -13.64 -2.72 12.51
N VAL A 265 -14.89 -3.08 12.79
CA VAL A 265 -15.36 -4.48 12.63
C VAL A 265 -15.29 -4.90 11.16
N ALA A 266 -15.65 -4.03 10.21
CA ALA A 266 -15.45 -4.36 8.79
C ALA A 266 -13.96 -4.54 8.43
N GLN A 267 -13.05 -3.78 9.06
CA GLN A 267 -11.60 -3.95 8.87
C GLN A 267 -11.08 -5.28 9.43
N ASP A 268 -11.68 -5.82 10.50
CA ASP A 268 -11.34 -7.14 11.05
C ASP A 268 -11.55 -8.28 10.02
N LEU A 269 -12.39 -8.08 8.99
CA LEU A 269 -12.52 -9.03 7.90
C LEU A 269 -11.19 -9.26 7.16
N ARG A 270 -10.32 -8.25 7.11
CA ARG A 270 -8.98 -8.38 6.49
C ARG A 270 -8.10 -9.37 7.25
N LYS A 271 -8.20 -9.40 8.58
CA LYS A 271 -7.51 -10.39 9.42
C LYS A 271 -7.97 -11.79 9.05
N ALA A 272 -9.28 -12.02 8.96
CA ALA A 272 -9.83 -13.30 8.53
C ALA A 272 -9.30 -13.73 7.15
N MET A 273 -9.37 -12.85 6.16
CA MET A 273 -8.97 -13.17 4.79
C MET A 273 -7.47 -13.47 4.67
N LEU A 274 -6.62 -12.70 5.35
CA LEU A 274 -5.18 -12.98 5.41
C LEU A 274 -4.91 -14.35 6.05
N LEU A 275 -5.60 -14.69 7.15
CA LEU A 275 -5.41 -16.00 7.79
C LEU A 275 -5.89 -17.17 6.91
N PHE A 276 -6.97 -17.00 6.12
CA PHE A 276 -7.39 -18.01 5.13
C PHE A 276 -6.34 -18.22 4.03
N ILE A 277 -5.66 -17.16 3.60
CA ILE A 277 -4.55 -17.26 2.64
C ILE A 277 -3.34 -17.94 3.30
N ALA A 278 -2.99 -17.53 4.53
CA ALA A 278 -1.89 -18.10 5.29
C ALA A 278 -2.02 -19.61 5.51
N LYS A 279 -3.24 -20.13 5.71
CA LYS A 279 -3.52 -21.57 5.72
C LYS A 279 -2.94 -22.30 4.51
N THR A 280 -3.02 -21.70 3.33
CA THR A 280 -2.54 -22.30 2.08
C THR A 280 -1.02 -22.20 1.95
N LEU A 281 -0.45 -21.09 2.41
CA LEU A 281 0.97 -20.74 2.26
C LEU A 281 1.87 -21.31 3.37
N ASP A 282 1.33 -21.57 4.57
CA ASP A 282 2.02 -22.20 5.71
C ASP A 282 1.20 -23.39 6.22
N PRO A 283 1.26 -24.54 5.51
CA PRO A 283 0.42 -25.69 5.81
C PRO A 283 0.70 -26.31 7.19
N VAL A 284 1.87 -26.03 7.79
CA VAL A 284 2.23 -26.48 9.13
C VAL A 284 1.25 -25.97 10.19
N ASN A 285 0.74 -24.74 10.01
CA ASN A 285 -0.22 -24.11 10.94
C ASN A 285 -1.64 -24.02 10.35
N ALA A 286 -1.95 -24.82 9.32
CA ALA A 286 -3.20 -24.70 8.55
C ALA A 286 -4.47 -24.73 9.42
N ASP A 287 -4.56 -25.65 10.37
CA ASP A 287 -5.75 -25.79 11.23
C ASP A 287 -5.90 -24.63 12.22
N ALA A 288 -4.78 -24.13 12.74
CA ALA A 288 -4.76 -22.96 13.61
C ALA A 288 -5.19 -21.70 12.84
N TYR A 289 -4.67 -21.52 11.62
CA TYR A 289 -5.11 -20.46 10.72
C TYR A 289 -6.60 -20.54 10.39
N GLN A 290 -7.09 -21.73 10.02
CA GLN A 290 -8.50 -21.97 9.75
C GLN A 290 -9.37 -21.57 10.94
N THR A 291 -8.98 -21.97 12.15
CA THR A 291 -9.72 -21.70 13.39
C THR A 291 -9.79 -20.19 13.66
N LYS A 292 -8.64 -19.50 13.68
CA LYS A 292 -8.58 -18.05 13.95
C LYS A 292 -9.24 -17.23 12.84
N ALA A 293 -9.10 -17.63 11.57
CA ALA A 293 -9.78 -16.98 10.44
C ALA A 293 -11.31 -17.09 10.57
N THR A 294 -11.80 -18.28 10.92
CA THR A 294 -13.24 -18.54 11.12
C THR A 294 -13.78 -17.75 12.31
N PHE A 295 -12.99 -17.63 13.39
CA PHE A 295 -13.33 -16.76 14.52
C PHE A 295 -13.57 -15.31 14.08
N PHE A 296 -12.62 -14.69 13.36
CA PHE A 296 -12.78 -13.31 12.89
C PHE A 296 -13.95 -13.18 11.91
N LEU A 297 -14.11 -14.12 10.98
CA LEU A 297 -15.23 -14.08 10.03
C LEU A 297 -16.58 -14.12 10.77
N ASN A 298 -16.74 -15.02 11.73
CA ASN A 298 -17.95 -15.15 12.53
C ASN A 298 -18.19 -13.91 13.40
N TYR A 299 -17.14 -13.36 14.02
CA TYR A 299 -17.22 -12.11 14.77
C TYR A 299 -17.76 -10.98 13.90
N VAL A 300 -17.17 -10.76 12.71
CA VAL A 300 -17.61 -9.70 11.79
C VAL A 300 -19.06 -9.90 11.36
N VAL A 301 -19.43 -11.12 10.93
CA VAL A 301 -20.79 -11.41 10.47
C VAL A 301 -21.81 -11.22 11.58
N ASN A 302 -21.54 -11.74 12.78
CA ASN A 302 -22.48 -11.65 13.90
C ASN A 302 -22.65 -10.21 14.40
N THR A 303 -21.56 -9.45 14.48
CA THR A 303 -21.60 -8.06 14.92
C THR A 303 -22.32 -7.17 13.89
N LEU A 304 -21.92 -7.25 12.61
CA LEU A 304 -22.50 -6.39 11.57
C LEU A 304 -23.95 -6.72 11.22
N ARG A 305 -24.39 -7.98 11.41
CA ARG A 305 -25.80 -8.36 11.20
C ARG A 305 -26.75 -7.52 12.06
N HIS A 306 -26.33 -7.19 13.27
CA HIS A 306 -27.11 -6.42 14.24
C HIS A 306 -26.74 -4.94 14.28
N SER A 307 -25.75 -4.51 13.49
CA SER A 307 -25.31 -3.12 13.44
C SER A 307 -26.33 -2.23 12.72
N THR A 308 -26.65 -1.08 13.32
CA THR A 308 -27.42 -0.01 12.69
C THR A 308 -26.66 0.69 11.57
N GLU A 309 -25.32 0.61 11.59
CA GLU A 309 -24.42 1.19 10.59
C GLU A 309 -24.26 0.33 9.33
N ARG A 310 -24.84 -0.88 9.29
CA ARG A 310 -24.62 -1.85 8.21
C ARG A 310 -24.90 -1.33 6.81
N GLN A 311 -25.74 -0.29 6.66
CA GLN A 311 -26.09 0.30 5.36
C GLN A 311 -25.15 1.44 4.93
N LEU A 312 -24.19 1.84 5.78
CA LEU A 312 -23.25 2.90 5.45
C LEU A 312 -22.28 2.46 4.35
N ALA A 313 -22.07 3.33 3.37
CA ALA A 313 -21.24 3.05 2.20
C ALA A 313 -19.81 2.61 2.57
N ARG A 314 -19.21 3.22 3.59
CA ARG A 314 -17.85 2.88 4.05
C ARG A 314 -17.73 1.41 4.46
N LEU A 315 -18.68 0.90 5.25
CA LEU A 315 -18.69 -0.50 5.67
C LEU A 315 -18.87 -1.41 4.46
N GLN A 316 -19.85 -1.12 3.60
CA GLN A 316 -20.13 -1.91 2.40
C GLN A 316 -18.90 -2.00 1.48
N ILE A 317 -18.21 -0.89 1.25
CA ILE A 317 -17.01 -0.83 0.39
C ILE A 317 -15.86 -1.65 0.99
N ILE A 318 -15.60 -1.56 2.30
CA ILE A 318 -14.53 -2.35 2.95
C ILE A 318 -14.82 -3.85 2.82
N LEU A 319 -16.06 -4.26 3.08
CA LEU A 319 -16.47 -5.67 2.92
C LEU A 319 -16.27 -6.14 1.47
N LEU A 320 -16.71 -5.35 0.49
CA LEU A 320 -16.56 -5.66 -0.94
C LEU A 320 -15.09 -5.72 -1.39
N LEU A 321 -14.22 -4.88 -0.82
CA LEU A 321 -12.80 -4.82 -1.18
C LEU A 321 -12.06 -6.10 -0.76
N VAL A 322 -12.37 -6.58 0.44
CA VAL A 322 -11.60 -7.61 1.14
C VAL A 322 -12.18 -9.01 0.96
N HIS A 323 -13.49 -9.15 0.82
CA HIS A 323 -14.17 -10.44 0.70
C HIS A 323 -13.71 -11.27 -0.50
N GLY A 324 -13.58 -12.59 -0.31
CA GLY A 324 -13.31 -13.56 -1.38
C GLY A 324 -12.33 -14.68 -1.04
N PRO A 325 -11.19 -14.43 -0.36
CA PRO A 325 -10.16 -15.47 -0.15
C PRO A 325 -10.64 -16.77 0.51
N HIS A 326 -11.57 -16.70 1.47
CA HIS A 326 -12.20 -17.88 2.09
C HIS A 326 -12.96 -18.79 1.11
N LEU A 327 -13.36 -18.28 -0.06
CA LEU A 327 -14.04 -19.04 -1.12
C LEU A 327 -13.05 -19.65 -2.13
N SER A 328 -11.79 -19.19 -2.13
CA SER A 328 -10.83 -19.45 -3.21
C SER A 328 -9.87 -20.59 -2.92
N HIS A 329 -10.11 -21.39 -1.87
CA HIS A 329 -9.15 -22.37 -1.34
C HIS A 329 -8.61 -23.34 -2.40
N SER A 330 -9.44 -23.81 -3.34
CA SER A 330 -9.01 -24.75 -4.38
C SER A 330 -8.19 -24.10 -5.50
N LEU A 331 -8.46 -22.83 -5.81
CA LEU A 331 -7.69 -22.06 -6.79
C LEU A 331 -6.34 -21.64 -6.21
N ASP A 332 -6.36 -21.11 -4.98
CA ASP A 332 -5.15 -20.65 -4.31
C ASP A 332 -4.19 -21.82 -4.03
N ALA A 333 -4.71 -22.98 -3.63
CA ALA A 333 -3.88 -24.18 -3.43
C ALA A 333 -3.28 -24.73 -4.74
N LYS A 334 -3.90 -24.47 -5.90
CA LYS A 334 -3.34 -24.83 -7.21
C LYS A 334 -2.29 -23.81 -7.67
N LEU A 335 -2.55 -22.54 -7.40
CA LEU A 335 -1.71 -21.43 -7.85
C LEU A 335 -0.42 -21.35 -7.03
N PHE A 336 -0.54 -21.42 -5.71
CA PHE A 336 0.61 -21.43 -4.83
C PHE A 336 1.23 -22.82 -4.82
N ASN A 337 2.35 -22.95 -5.54
CA ASN A 337 3.12 -24.19 -5.54
C ASN A 337 3.64 -24.48 -4.13
N LYS A 338 3.37 -25.69 -3.62
CA LYS A 338 3.85 -26.18 -2.33
C LYS A 338 5.28 -26.68 -2.50
N GLN A 339 6.23 -25.75 -2.63
CA GLN A 339 7.65 -26.08 -2.58
C GLN A 339 8.21 -25.78 -1.20
N ASP A 340 9.22 -26.55 -0.81
CA ASP A 340 9.91 -26.38 0.47
C ASP A 340 10.43 -24.95 0.59
N LEU A 341 10.18 -24.32 1.73
CA LEU A 341 10.74 -23.02 2.06
C LEU A 341 12.26 -23.18 2.15
N PRO A 342 13.06 -22.56 1.25
CA PRO A 342 14.50 -22.67 1.35
C PRO A 342 14.94 -22.08 2.70
N GLN A 343 15.73 -22.84 3.48
CA GLN A 343 16.36 -22.30 4.69
C GLN A 343 17.39 -21.26 4.28
N HIS A 344 16.98 -19.99 4.29
CA HIS A 344 17.90 -18.88 4.13
C HIS A 344 18.14 -18.27 5.51
N ALA A 345 19.33 -18.52 6.05
CA ALA A 345 19.85 -17.76 7.19
C ALA A 345 20.12 -16.33 6.73
N GLN A 346 19.10 -15.48 6.74
CA GLN A 346 19.23 -14.07 6.38
C GLN A 346 19.22 -13.24 7.64
N LYS A 347 20.40 -12.82 8.10
CA LYS A 347 20.53 -11.93 9.26
C LYS A 347 19.73 -10.63 9.06
N SER A 348 19.00 -10.22 10.10
CA SER A 348 18.38 -8.90 10.22
C SER A 348 19.26 -7.75 9.68
N ARG A 349 18.66 -6.85 8.87
CA ARG A 349 19.36 -5.77 8.19
C ARG A 349 19.47 -4.53 9.08
N VAL A 350 20.54 -4.47 9.86
CA VAL A 350 20.98 -3.20 10.46
C VAL A 350 21.60 -2.32 9.37
N LEU A 351 21.24 -1.03 9.37
CA LEU A 351 21.86 -0.03 8.51
C LEU A 351 23.29 0.22 8.98
N THR A 352 24.28 -0.01 8.11
CA THR A 352 25.68 0.26 8.41
C THR A 352 26.15 1.53 7.73
N LYS A 353 27.18 2.18 8.29
CA LYS A 353 27.80 3.39 7.70
C LYS A 353 28.19 3.15 6.22
N GLY A 354 28.79 2.00 5.93
CA GLY A 354 29.18 1.64 4.56
C GLY A 354 28.01 1.37 3.60
N LYS A 355 26.84 0.93 4.08
CA LYS A 355 25.63 0.82 3.25
C LYS A 355 25.05 2.20 2.97
N LEU A 356 24.96 3.05 3.99
CA LEU A 356 24.45 4.42 3.85
C LEU A 356 25.31 5.27 2.91
N LEU A 357 26.64 5.22 3.05
CA LEU A 357 27.55 5.92 2.13
C LEU A 357 27.39 5.43 0.69
N ARG A 358 27.21 4.13 0.47
CA ARG A 358 26.92 3.59 -0.87
C ARG A 358 25.59 4.09 -1.43
N GLN A 359 24.56 4.23 -0.60
CA GLN A 359 23.27 4.82 -1.02
C GLN A 359 23.44 6.30 -1.41
N ILE A 360 24.15 7.09 -0.61
CA ILE A 360 24.46 8.49 -0.91
C ILE A 360 25.23 8.60 -2.24
N CYS A 361 26.29 7.80 -2.42
CA CYS A 361 27.06 7.81 -3.67
C CYS A 361 26.20 7.42 -4.89
N LYS A 362 25.35 6.40 -4.77
CA LYS A 362 24.42 6.01 -5.85
C LYS A 362 23.45 7.13 -6.21
N ARG A 363 22.90 7.83 -5.21
CA ARG A 363 22.01 8.98 -5.43
C ARG A 363 22.73 10.13 -6.13
N LEU A 364 23.95 10.45 -5.70
CA LEU A 364 24.78 11.49 -6.35
C LEU A 364 25.10 11.12 -7.81
N LEU A 365 25.54 9.89 -8.07
CA LEU A 365 25.81 9.42 -9.43
C LEU A 365 24.55 9.47 -10.31
N LYS A 366 23.39 9.07 -9.77
CA LYS A 366 22.10 9.20 -10.47
C LYS A 366 21.84 10.67 -10.81
N GLY A 367 21.90 11.57 -9.82
CA GLY A 367 21.66 13.00 -10.01
C GLY A 367 22.60 13.64 -11.04
N LEU A 368 23.89 13.29 -11.03
CA LEU A 368 24.86 13.76 -12.01
C LEU A 368 24.56 13.21 -13.42
N SER A 369 24.20 11.93 -13.53
CA SER A 369 23.89 11.30 -14.82
C SER A 369 22.61 11.84 -15.47
N SER A 370 21.65 12.32 -14.67
CA SER A 370 20.39 12.91 -15.14
C SER A 370 20.36 14.43 -15.08
N PHE A 371 21.50 15.08 -14.82
CA PHE A 371 21.57 16.53 -14.68
C PHE A 371 21.14 17.23 -15.96
N ASN A 372 20.19 18.14 -15.84
CA ASN A 372 19.74 18.97 -16.94
C ASN A 372 19.40 20.38 -16.41
N PRO A 373 20.15 21.43 -16.80
CA PRO A 373 19.97 22.77 -16.26
C PRO A 373 18.53 23.31 -16.35
N ALA A 374 17.81 23.01 -17.43
CA ALA A 374 16.42 23.44 -17.59
C ALA A 374 15.49 22.73 -16.61
N LYS A 375 15.66 21.41 -16.41
CA LYS A 375 14.89 20.63 -15.44
C LYS A 375 15.18 21.07 -14.00
N GLU A 376 16.45 21.28 -13.66
CA GLU A 376 16.83 21.75 -12.31
C GLU A 376 16.24 23.14 -12.01
N ARG A 377 16.29 24.06 -13.00
CA ARG A 377 15.68 25.39 -12.85
C ARG A 377 14.16 25.31 -12.68
N ALA A 378 13.49 24.44 -13.42
CA ALA A 378 12.04 24.22 -13.29
C ALA A 378 11.70 23.64 -11.91
N TRP A 379 12.41 22.60 -11.48
CA TRP A 379 12.26 21.96 -10.18
C TRP A 379 12.42 22.97 -9.02
N PHE A 380 13.44 23.83 -9.11
CA PHE A 380 13.71 24.87 -8.12
C PHE A 380 12.61 25.95 -8.12
N LYS A 381 12.18 26.45 -9.29
CA LYS A 381 11.12 27.46 -9.40
C LYS A 381 9.79 27.02 -8.78
N LEU A 382 9.39 25.76 -8.98
CA LEU A 382 8.14 25.21 -8.43
C LEU A 382 8.14 25.12 -6.89
N ARG A 383 9.33 25.08 -6.28
CA ARG A 383 9.51 25.02 -4.82
C ARG A 383 9.69 26.40 -4.18
N LEU A 384 10.03 27.43 -4.95
CA LEU A 384 10.06 28.83 -4.48
C LEU A 384 8.70 29.54 -4.51
N LYS A 385 7.74 29.05 -5.32
CA LYS A 385 6.38 29.61 -5.42
C LYS A 385 5.45 29.21 -4.25
N GLY A 386 6.00 28.71 -3.15
CA GLY A 386 5.25 28.24 -1.99
C GLY A 386 4.88 29.35 -1.02
#